data_AF-A0A212K262-F1
#
_entry.id   AF-A0A212K262-F1
#
_cell.length_a   1.000
_cell.length_b   1.000
_cell.length_c   1.000
_cell.angle_alpha   90.00
_cell.angle_beta   90.00
_cell.angle_gamma   90.00
#
_symmetry.space_group_name_H-M   'P 1'
#
loop_
_entity.id
_entity.type
_entity.pdbx_description
1 polymer ?
#
loop_
_entity_poly.entity_id
_entity_poly.type
_entity_poly.pdbx_seq_one_letter_code
_entity_poly.pdbx_strand_id
1 'polypeptide(L)'
;MKKLLLLLLIFPLFISCGGDDEKEFGKEINSKDIVGSWSTGVEGTHKYISFDEDNTGFYALYSGATIVSSYTFDYVLTGNQISLKIKYSFNENLIGKMKVWDCELSSKSFKVKNEAEAGAYTKIK
;
A
#
# COMPACT_ATOMS: atom_id res chain seq x y z
N MET A 1 -5.19 -54.69 -35.09
CA MET A 1 -5.34 -55.31 -33.75
C MET A 1 -4.87 -54.30 -32.70
N LYS A 2 -5.58 -54.24 -31.56
CA LYS A 2 -5.39 -53.36 -30.37
C LYS A 2 -5.73 -51.89 -30.65
N LYS A 3 -6.96 -51.39 -30.42
CA LYS A 3 -7.74 -51.24 -29.17
C LYS A 3 -6.91 -50.70 -28.01
N LEU A 4 -7.03 -49.40 -27.72
CA LEU A 4 -7.49 -48.91 -26.42
C LEU A 4 -7.92 -47.44 -26.55
N LEU A 5 -9.22 -47.17 -26.40
CA LEU A 5 -9.75 -45.84 -26.11
C LEU A 5 -9.21 -45.42 -24.73
N LEU A 6 -8.51 -44.28 -24.64
CA LEU A 6 -8.24 -43.66 -23.34
C LEU A 6 -9.05 -42.37 -23.24
N LEU A 7 -10.28 -42.54 -22.78
CA LEU A 7 -11.16 -41.48 -22.30
C LEU A 7 -10.60 -41.04 -20.93
N LEU A 8 -9.79 -39.98 -20.88
CA LEU A 8 -9.39 -39.37 -19.62
C LEU A 8 -10.51 -38.41 -19.18
N LEU A 9 -11.29 -38.90 -18.22
CA LEU A 9 -12.34 -38.18 -17.53
C LEU A 9 -11.79 -36.87 -16.95
N ILE A 10 -12.45 -35.78 -17.33
CA ILE A 10 -12.36 -34.48 -16.67
C ILE A 10 -12.97 -34.66 -15.28
N PHE A 11 -12.15 -34.50 -14.25
CA PHE A 11 -12.62 -34.12 -12.91
C PHE A 11 -11.81 -32.90 -12.49
N PRO A 12 -12.41 -31.70 -12.42
CA PRO A 12 -11.77 -30.60 -11.72
C PRO A 12 -11.74 -30.98 -10.24
N LEU A 13 -10.54 -31.24 -9.71
CA LEU A 13 -10.30 -31.28 -8.28
C LEU A 13 -10.43 -29.86 -7.74
N PHE A 14 -11.67 -29.37 -7.62
CA PHE A 14 -12.00 -28.31 -6.67
C PHE A 14 -11.93 -28.93 -5.28
N ILE A 15 -10.71 -29.01 -4.73
CA ILE A 15 -10.55 -28.95 -3.28
C ILE A 15 -10.68 -27.47 -2.94
N SER A 16 -11.92 -26.98 -3.01
CA SER A 16 -12.31 -25.72 -2.37
C SER A 16 -12.40 -26.03 -0.88
N CYS A 17 -11.35 -25.64 -0.16
CA CYS A 17 -11.37 -25.58 1.29
C CYS A 17 -10.65 -24.30 1.71
N GLY A 18 -11.44 -23.24 1.91
CA GLY A 18 -11.10 -22.18 2.85
C GLY A 18 -10.87 -20.80 2.24
N GLY A 19 -11.83 -19.91 2.46
CA GLY A 19 -11.58 -18.46 2.61
C GLY A 19 -11.56 -17.67 1.31
N ASP A 20 -12.63 -16.94 1.08
CA ASP A 20 -12.86 -15.98 0.00
C ASP A 20 -11.98 -14.71 0.14
N ASP A 21 -10.67 -14.86 0.38
CA ASP A 21 -9.74 -13.76 0.67
C ASP A 21 -8.63 -13.59 -0.40
N GLU A 22 -8.64 -14.40 -1.46
CA GLU A 22 -7.45 -14.54 -2.32
C GLU A 22 -7.24 -13.46 -3.40
N LYS A 23 -8.07 -12.40 -3.51
CA LYS A 23 -7.85 -11.32 -4.51
C LYS A 23 -8.32 -9.92 -4.11
N GLU A 24 -8.00 -9.42 -2.91
CA GLU A 24 -8.24 -7.99 -2.61
C GLU A 24 -7.04 -7.07 -2.93
N PHE A 25 -5.91 -7.63 -3.37
CA PHE A 25 -4.76 -6.83 -3.83
C PHE A 25 -4.76 -6.74 -5.36
N GLY A 26 -4.74 -5.52 -5.89
CA GLY A 26 -4.69 -5.25 -7.34
C GLY A 26 -5.80 -4.35 -7.89
N LYS A 27 -6.71 -3.85 -7.04
CA LYS A 27 -7.64 -2.78 -7.40
C LYS A 27 -6.86 -1.46 -7.57
N GLU A 28 -7.22 -0.69 -8.60
CA GLU A 28 -6.71 0.68 -8.77
C GLU A 28 -6.98 1.51 -7.51
N ILE A 29 -5.97 2.27 -7.09
CA ILE A 29 -6.05 3.10 -5.90
C ILE A 29 -6.99 4.26 -6.21
N ASN A 30 -8.08 4.38 -5.46
CA ASN A 30 -8.97 5.53 -5.52
C ASN A 30 -8.97 6.29 -4.20
N SER A 31 -9.36 7.57 -4.27
CA SER A 31 -9.29 8.50 -3.14
C SER A 31 -10.07 8.02 -1.92
N LYS A 32 -11.26 7.43 -2.10
CA LYS A 32 -12.10 6.98 -0.98
C LYS A 32 -11.45 5.88 -0.16
N ASP A 33 -10.73 4.97 -0.82
CA ASP A 33 -10.15 3.80 -0.15
C ASP A 33 -8.86 4.16 0.60
N ILE A 34 -8.06 5.09 0.05
CA ILE A 34 -6.76 5.48 0.60
C ILE A 34 -6.83 6.56 1.69
N VAL A 35 -7.85 7.42 1.66
CA VAL A 35 -8.06 8.45 2.70
C VAL A 35 -8.17 7.79 4.08
N GLY A 36 -7.50 8.40 5.05
CA GLY A 36 -7.34 7.87 6.40
C GLY A 36 -5.88 7.80 6.83
N SER A 37 -5.62 7.08 7.90
CA SER A 37 -4.31 6.97 8.53
C SER A 37 -3.83 5.53 8.55
N TRP A 38 -2.53 5.36 8.31
CA TRP A 38 -1.88 4.09 8.06
C TRP A 38 -0.58 4.01 8.86
N SER A 39 -0.31 2.86 9.50
CA SER A 39 0.88 2.69 10.34
C SER A 39 1.51 1.31 10.20
N THR A 40 2.83 1.23 10.31
CA THR A 40 3.55 -0.06 10.41
C THR A 40 3.60 -0.61 11.84
N GLY A 41 3.06 0.12 12.83
CA GLY A 41 3.13 -0.21 14.26
C GLY A 41 3.51 0.99 15.14
N VAL A 42 3.78 0.74 16.42
CA VAL A 42 4.13 1.79 17.42
C VAL A 42 5.45 1.52 18.15
N GLU A 43 6.05 0.35 17.96
CA GLU A 43 7.28 -0.04 18.63
C GLU A 43 8.50 0.15 17.74
N GLY A 44 9.66 0.40 18.36
CA GLY A 44 10.92 0.55 17.64
C GLY A 44 10.86 1.58 16.50
N THR A 45 11.49 1.27 15.38
CA THR A 45 11.40 2.09 14.17
C THR A 45 10.11 1.79 13.42
N HIS A 46 9.22 2.76 13.31
CA HIS A 46 7.92 2.60 12.67
C HIS A 46 7.56 3.84 11.84
N LYS A 47 6.61 3.66 10.92
CA LYS A 47 6.21 4.69 9.96
C LYS A 47 4.72 4.97 10.06
N TYR A 48 4.36 6.20 9.78
CA TYR A 48 2.99 6.68 9.72
C TYR A 48 2.77 7.42 8.41
N ILE A 49 1.62 7.18 7.78
CA ILE A 49 1.15 7.92 6.60
C ILE A 49 -0.31 8.32 6.81
N SER A 50 -0.67 9.55 6.48
CA SER A 50 -2.07 9.95 6.33
C SER A 50 -2.33 10.61 4.98
N PHE A 51 -3.54 10.39 4.47
CA PHE A 51 -4.06 11.00 3.26
C PHE A 51 -5.39 11.69 3.57
N ASP A 52 -5.51 12.95 3.18
CA ASP A 52 -6.67 13.81 3.39
C ASP A 52 -7.52 13.92 2.11
N GLU A 53 -8.79 14.29 2.27
CA GLU A 53 -9.75 14.37 1.15
C GLU A 53 -9.41 15.46 0.12
N ASP A 54 -8.58 16.44 0.50
CA ASP A 54 -8.16 17.57 -0.32
C ASP A 54 -6.87 17.31 -1.12
N ASN A 55 -6.49 16.04 -1.27
CA ASN A 55 -5.27 15.60 -1.97
C ASN A 55 -3.96 16.03 -1.27
N THR A 56 -3.99 16.26 0.05
CA THR A 56 -2.80 16.45 0.87
C THR A 56 -2.53 15.26 1.78
N GLY A 57 -1.33 15.18 2.34
CA GLY A 57 -0.99 14.12 3.27
C GLY A 57 0.29 14.36 4.05
N PHE A 58 0.58 13.43 4.93
CA PHE A 58 1.71 13.49 5.86
C PHE A 58 2.40 12.14 5.96
N TYR A 59 3.72 12.17 6.02
CA TYR A 59 4.56 11.02 6.34
C TYR A 59 5.42 11.33 7.56
N ALA A 60 5.59 10.34 8.43
CA ALA A 60 6.59 10.38 9.49
C ALA A 60 7.28 9.03 9.70
N LEU A 61 8.58 9.09 9.94
CA LEU A 61 9.40 8.03 10.47
C LEU A 61 9.65 8.29 11.95
N TYR A 62 9.37 7.29 12.78
CA TYR A 62 9.58 7.32 14.21
C TYR A 62 10.66 6.33 14.64
N SER A 63 11.29 6.63 15.78
CA SER A 63 12.06 5.68 16.57
C SER A 63 11.55 5.78 18.01
N GLY A 64 10.72 4.82 18.41
CA GLY A 64 9.89 4.94 19.61
C GLY A 64 8.98 6.18 19.52
N ALA A 65 8.96 7.00 20.56
CA ALA A 65 8.15 8.22 20.59
C ALA A 65 8.77 9.41 19.83
N THR A 66 9.97 9.26 19.24
CA THR A 66 10.71 10.36 18.63
C THR A 66 10.52 10.38 17.12
N ILE A 67 10.15 11.54 16.55
CA ILE A 67 10.16 11.76 15.10
C ILE A 67 11.61 11.86 14.62
N VAL A 68 11.98 11.00 13.69
CA VAL A 68 13.30 10.97 13.04
C VAL A 68 13.26 11.81 11.76
N SER A 69 12.18 11.70 11.00
CA SER A 69 11.93 12.51 9.82
C SER A 69 10.43 12.61 9.56
N SER A 70 10.00 13.72 8.98
CA SER A 70 8.62 13.87 8.53
C SER A 70 8.53 14.85 7.38
N TYR A 71 7.46 14.77 6.62
CA TYR A 71 7.13 15.74 5.59
C TYR A 71 5.63 15.73 5.28
N THR A 72 5.14 16.86 4.76
CA THR A 72 3.80 16.94 4.14
C THR A 72 3.94 16.95 2.62
N PHE A 73 2.88 16.53 1.93
CA PHE A 73 2.87 16.44 0.48
C PHE A 73 1.50 16.72 -0.12
N ASP A 74 1.50 17.23 -1.36
CA ASP A 74 0.34 17.12 -2.26
C ASP A 74 0.47 15.78 -3.00
N TYR A 75 -0.64 15.10 -3.32
CA TYR A 75 -0.60 13.83 -4.05
C TYR A 75 -1.59 13.69 -5.20
N VAL A 76 -1.20 12.90 -6.20
CA VAL A 76 -2.03 12.51 -7.34
C VAL A 76 -1.97 10.99 -7.49
N LEU A 77 -3.14 10.38 -7.72
CA LEU A 77 -3.29 8.94 -7.94
C LEU A 77 -3.31 8.63 -9.43
N THR A 78 -2.52 7.64 -9.85
CA THR A 78 -2.49 7.14 -11.23
C THR A 78 -2.37 5.62 -11.21
N GLY A 79 -3.46 4.87 -11.39
CA GLY A 79 -3.42 3.42 -11.28
C GLY A 79 -3.01 2.98 -9.88
N ASN A 80 -1.89 2.25 -9.80
CA ASN A 80 -1.30 1.79 -8.54
C ASN A 80 -0.16 2.69 -8.04
N GLN A 81 -0.01 3.88 -8.62
CA GLN A 81 1.03 4.83 -8.27
C GLN A 81 0.46 6.06 -7.58
N ILE A 82 1.24 6.57 -6.63
CA ILE A 82 0.97 7.84 -5.96
C ILE A 82 2.15 8.76 -6.25
N SER A 83 1.90 9.82 -7.02
CA SER A 83 2.88 10.89 -7.24
C SER A 83 2.76 11.92 -6.15
N LEU A 84 3.87 12.24 -5.50
CA LEU A 84 3.94 13.17 -4.37
C LEU A 84 4.74 14.41 -4.74
N LYS A 85 4.28 15.57 -4.29
CA LYS A 85 5.08 16.80 -4.25
C LYS A 85 5.25 17.25 -2.81
N ILE A 86 6.48 17.20 -2.30
CA ILE A 86 6.77 17.52 -0.90
C ILE A 86 6.66 19.04 -0.67
N LYS A 87 5.91 19.45 0.35
CA LYS A 87 5.59 20.86 0.64
C LYS A 87 6.36 21.41 1.83
N TYR A 88 6.48 20.60 2.87
CA TYR A 88 7.29 20.87 4.05
C TYR A 88 8.05 19.62 4.43
N SER A 89 9.25 19.76 5.01
CA SER A 89 10.06 18.63 5.47
C SER A 89 10.81 19.02 6.73
N PHE A 90 10.80 18.15 7.74
CA PHE A 90 11.61 18.30 8.94
C PHE A 90 13.11 18.38 8.61
N ASN A 91 13.55 17.70 7.54
CA ASN A 91 14.94 17.65 7.13
C ASN A 91 15.29 18.63 5.99
N GLU A 92 14.44 19.63 5.69
CA GLU A 92 14.50 20.71 4.67
C GLU A 92 14.86 20.32 3.21
N ASN A 93 15.86 19.45 3.01
CA ASN A 93 16.40 18.93 1.76
C ASN A 93 15.40 18.13 0.88
N LEU A 94 14.15 18.00 1.31
CA LEU A 94 13.08 17.35 0.54
C LEU A 94 12.04 18.33 0.00
N ILE A 95 12.03 19.60 0.44
CA ILE A 95 11.01 20.57 0.00
C ILE A 95 11.07 20.74 -1.52
N GLY A 96 9.92 20.64 -2.18
CA GLY A 96 9.78 20.74 -3.63
C GLY A 96 10.16 19.48 -4.41
N LYS A 97 10.70 18.43 -3.77
CA LYS A 97 11.02 17.18 -4.45
C LYS A 97 9.76 16.41 -4.82
N MET A 98 9.85 15.73 -5.95
CA MET A 98 8.85 14.79 -6.42
C MET A 98 9.24 13.37 -6.03
N LYS A 99 8.26 12.57 -5.63
CA LYS A 99 8.41 11.12 -5.44
C LYS A 99 7.28 10.39 -6.16
N VAL A 100 7.51 9.14 -6.52
CA VAL A 100 6.45 8.25 -7.03
C VAL A 100 6.50 6.97 -6.22
N TRP A 101 5.40 6.67 -5.55
CA TRP A 101 5.25 5.43 -4.79
C TRP A 101 4.49 4.40 -5.60
N ASP A 102 5.10 3.23 -5.79
CA ASP A 102 4.43 2.03 -6.30
C ASP A 102 3.72 1.33 -5.15
N CYS A 103 2.40 1.17 -5.27
CA CYS A 103 1.56 0.81 -4.15
C CYS A 103 0.67 -0.42 -4.41
N GLU A 104 0.21 -1.03 -3.33
CA GLU A 104 -0.85 -2.03 -3.27
C GLU A 104 -1.81 -1.64 -2.14
N LEU A 105 -3.11 -1.63 -2.42
CA LEU A 105 -4.14 -1.25 -1.45
C LEU A 105 -5.21 -2.34 -1.35
N SER A 106 -5.69 -2.54 -0.13
CA SER A 106 -6.86 -3.35 0.25
C SER A 106 -7.64 -2.59 1.34
N SER A 107 -8.76 -3.14 1.80
CA SER A 107 -9.58 -2.53 2.84
C SER A 107 -8.84 -2.23 4.16
N LYS A 108 -7.82 -3.03 4.50
CA LYS A 108 -7.09 -2.95 5.79
C LYS A 108 -5.58 -2.75 5.66
N SER A 109 -5.02 -2.97 4.47
CA SER A 109 -3.58 -2.93 4.24
C SER A 109 -3.24 -2.02 3.07
N PHE A 110 -2.27 -1.14 3.31
CA PHE A 110 -1.63 -0.28 2.31
C PHE A 110 -0.15 -0.61 2.28
N LYS A 111 0.40 -0.93 1.10
CA LYS A 111 1.80 -1.31 0.95
C LYS A 111 2.48 -0.41 -0.06
N VAL A 112 3.56 0.22 0.38
CA VAL A 112 4.48 0.98 -0.48
C VAL A 112 5.65 0.07 -0.81
N LYS A 113 6.00 -0.06 -2.09
CA LYS A 113 6.98 -1.04 -2.58
C LYS A 113 8.39 -0.47 -2.75
N ASN A 114 8.51 0.84 -2.85
CA ASN A 114 9.73 1.55 -3.19
C ASN A 114 9.98 2.75 -2.27
N GLU A 115 11.08 3.46 -2.51
CA GLU A 115 11.53 4.60 -1.71
C GLU A 115 11.82 4.27 -0.23
N ALA A 116 12.23 5.28 0.53
CA ALA A 116 12.45 5.16 1.97
C ALA A 116 11.17 4.79 2.73
N GLU A 117 10.00 5.04 2.13
CA GLU A 117 8.69 4.77 2.71
C GLU A 117 8.17 3.36 2.45
N ALA A 118 8.95 2.50 1.78
CA ALA A 118 8.59 1.11 1.57
C ALA A 118 8.22 0.41 2.89
N GLY A 119 7.13 -0.37 2.87
CA GLY A 119 6.58 -1.02 4.04
C GLY A 119 5.12 -1.46 3.85
N ALA A 120 4.64 -2.31 4.74
CA ALA A 120 3.24 -2.69 4.83
C ALA A 120 2.61 -1.97 6.03
N TYR A 121 1.55 -1.23 5.78
CA TYR A 121 0.86 -0.37 6.72
C TYR A 121 -0.55 -0.91 6.95
N THR A 122 -1.00 -0.88 8.20
CA THR A 122 -2.38 -1.21 8.59
C THR A 122 -3.18 0.07 8.76
N LYS A 123 -4.44 0.05 8.33
CA LYS A 123 -5.36 1.17 8.54
C LYS A 123 -5.65 1.33 10.03
N ILE A 124 -5.51 2.55 10.55
CA ILE A 124 -5.77 2.89 11.96
C ILE A 124 -6.91 3.90 12.13
N LYS A 125 -7.26 4.65 11.07
CA LYS A 125 -8.40 5.54 11.01
C LYS A 125 -8.92 5.66 9.58
#